data_AF-A0A3R7DPQ4-F1
#
_entry.id   AF-A0A3R7DPQ4-F1
#
_cell.length_a   1.000
_cell.length_b   1.000
_cell.length_c   1.000
_cell.angle_alpha   90.00
_cell.angle_beta   90.00
_cell.angle_gamma   90.00
#
_symmetry.space_group_name_H-M   'P 1'
#
loop_
_entity.id
_entity.type
_entity.pdbx_description
1 polymer ?
#
loop_
_entity_poly.entity_id
_entity_poly.type
_entity_poly.pdbx_seq_one_letter_code
_entity_poly.pdbx_strand_id
1 'polypeptide(L)'
;MRRELEMRDGIEIHGFKDENRTFGAGKCFHARIDGKERGAVVLAFRSHYNSSVIEIIAPKCLRRTLKLKDGNRVKVEVFLKPL
;
A
#
# COMPACT_ATOMS: atom_id res chain seq x y z
N MET A 1 -7.07 -1.88 10.60
CA MET A 1 -6.31 -2.24 9.38
C MET A 1 -4.92 -1.61 9.35
N ARG A 2 -4.73 -0.31 9.07
CA ARG A 2 -3.36 0.26 8.96
C ARG A 2 -2.47 0.02 10.18
N ARG A 3 -2.96 0.30 11.39
CA ARG A 3 -2.24 0.03 12.66
C ARG A 3 -1.86 -1.44 12.83
N GLU A 4 -2.69 -2.36 12.34
CA GLU A 4 -2.37 -3.79 12.38
C GLU A 4 -1.21 -4.11 11.43
N LEU A 5 -1.26 -3.60 10.19
CA LEU A 5 -0.18 -3.77 9.21
C LEU A 5 1.12 -3.10 9.67
N GLU A 6 1.05 -2.01 10.44
CA GLU A 6 2.21 -1.37 11.05
C GLU A 6 2.93 -2.30 12.05
N MET A 7 2.22 -3.21 12.71
CA MET A 7 2.81 -4.20 13.64
C MET A 7 3.25 -5.52 12.97
N ARG A 8 2.90 -5.74 11.69
CA ARG A 8 3.25 -6.97 10.95
C ARG A 8 4.58 -6.83 10.22
N ASP A 9 5.30 -7.94 10.09
CA ASP A 9 6.45 -8.01 9.19
C ASP A 9 5.99 -7.97 7.72
N GLY A 10 6.46 -6.95 7.01
CA GLY A 10 6.17 -6.73 5.59
C GLY A 10 7.43 -6.93 4.74
N ILE A 11 7.27 -6.78 3.43
CA ILE A 11 8.40 -6.70 2.51
C ILE A 11 9.03 -5.32 2.70
N GLU A 12 10.29 -5.27 3.13
CA GLU A 12 10.99 -4.02 3.40
C GLU A 12 11.29 -3.26 2.11
N ILE A 13 11.06 -1.94 2.17
CA ILE A 13 11.44 -0.98 1.14
C ILE A 13 12.46 -0.05 1.77
N HIS A 14 13.72 -0.21 1.37
CA HIS A 14 14.81 0.63 1.86
C HIS A 14 14.64 2.07 1.38
N GLY A 15 14.88 3.01 2.29
CA GLY A 15 15.02 4.41 1.93
C GLY A 15 16.28 4.62 1.10
N PHE A 16 16.29 5.65 0.26
CA PHE A 16 17.43 6.01 -0.56
C PHE A 16 17.49 7.52 -0.75
N LYS A 17 18.61 8.01 -1.28
CA LYS A 17 18.83 9.43 -1.56
C LYS A 17 19.29 9.57 -3.01
N ASP A 18 18.76 10.58 -3.69
CA ASP A 18 19.31 11.08 -4.95
C ASP A 18 19.99 12.45 -4.74
N GLU A 19 20.45 13.07 -5.82
CA GLU A 19 21.14 14.36 -5.77
C GLU A 19 20.28 15.49 -5.16
N ASN A 20 18.97 15.39 -5.25
CA ASN A 20 18.03 16.46 -4.94
C ASN A 20 17.27 16.23 -3.62
N ARG A 21 17.04 14.98 -3.22
CA ARG A 21 16.19 14.65 -2.07
C ARG A 21 16.43 13.27 -1.48
N THR A 22 15.91 13.08 -0.27
CA THR A 22 15.86 11.79 0.42
C THR A 22 14.44 11.21 0.32
N PHE A 23 14.37 9.90 0.08
CA PHE A 23 13.14 9.11 0.06
C PHE A 23 13.12 8.19 1.28
N GLY A 24 12.05 8.33 2.08
CA GLY A 24 11.89 7.55 3.30
C GLY A 24 11.70 6.05 3.02
N ALA A 25 12.13 5.23 3.96
CA ALA A 25 11.87 3.81 3.96
C ALA A 25 10.37 3.50 4.23
N GLY A 26 10.00 2.26 3.97
CA GLY A 26 8.67 1.75 4.25
C GLY A 26 8.61 0.23 4.18
N LYS A 27 7.39 -0.28 4.14
CA LYS A 27 7.13 -1.69 3.87
C LYS A 27 5.88 -1.86 3.02
N CYS A 28 5.77 -3.01 2.37
CA CYS A 28 4.57 -3.36 1.63
C CYS A 28 4.11 -4.78 1.87
N PHE A 29 2.86 -5.03 1.51
CA PHE A 29 2.20 -6.32 1.64
C PHE A 29 1.49 -6.62 0.34
N HIS A 30 1.66 -7.82 -0.21
CA HIS A 30 0.92 -8.24 -1.38
C HIS A 30 -0.58 -8.15 -1.12
N ALA A 31 -1.33 -7.74 -2.15
CA ALA A 31 -2.76 -7.59 -2.04
C ALA A 31 -3.49 -7.99 -3.32
N ARG A 32 -4.75 -8.41 -3.15
CA ARG A 32 -5.73 -8.55 -4.23
C ARG A 32 -6.76 -7.42 -4.10
N ILE A 33 -6.99 -6.71 -5.20
CA ILE A 33 -7.89 -5.55 -5.26
C ILE A 33 -9.14 -5.95 -6.04
N ASP A 34 -10.29 -5.80 -5.39
CA ASP A 34 -11.62 -6.16 -5.93
C ASP A 34 -11.70 -7.61 -6.46
N GLY A 35 -10.92 -8.53 -5.87
CA GLY A 35 -10.80 -9.92 -6.33
C GLY A 35 -10.12 -10.10 -7.70
N LYS A 36 -9.77 -9.01 -8.38
CA LYS A 36 -9.36 -9.01 -9.80
C LYS A 36 -7.88 -8.68 -9.97
N GLU A 37 -7.47 -7.49 -9.55
CA GLU A 37 -6.13 -6.98 -9.86
C GLU A 37 -5.14 -7.33 -8.74
N ARG A 38 -3.92 -7.70 -9.15
CA ARG A 38 -2.79 -7.87 -8.24
C ARG A 38 -2.19 -6.51 -7.91
N GLY A 39 -1.78 -6.32 -6.67
CA GLY A 39 -1.09 -5.12 -6.23
C GLY A 39 -0.45 -5.32 -4.86
N ALA A 40 -0.19 -4.21 -4.18
CA ALA A 40 0.30 -4.21 -2.81
C ALA A 40 -0.25 -3.01 -2.04
N VAL A 41 -0.45 -3.20 -0.73
CA VAL A 41 -0.61 -2.09 0.21
C VAL A 41 0.79 -1.60 0.59
N VAL A 42 1.02 -0.30 0.50
CA VAL A 42 2.31 0.34 0.84
C VAL A 42 2.14 1.19 2.09
N LEU A 43 3.11 1.11 2.99
CA LEU A 43 3.20 1.92 4.20
C LEU A 43 4.56 2.61 4.24
N ALA A 44 4.58 3.92 4.02
CA ALA A 44 5.74 4.74 4.38
C ALA A 44 5.85 4.86 5.90
N PHE A 45 7.06 4.73 6.45
CA PHE A 45 7.28 4.86 7.91
C PHE A 45 7.09 6.28 8.43
N ARG A 46 7.18 7.28 7.55
CA ARG A 46 6.81 8.67 7.84
C ARG A 46 5.65 9.03 6.92
N SER A 47 4.47 9.28 7.49
CA SER A 47 3.26 9.64 6.77
C SER A 47 2.64 10.89 7.39
N HIS A 48 2.13 11.79 6.56
CA HIS A 48 1.38 12.98 7.00
C HIS A 48 -0.11 12.70 7.25
N TYR A 49 -0.62 11.58 6.72
CA TYR A 49 -2.00 11.17 6.92
C TYR A 49 -2.15 10.37 8.22
N ASN A 50 -3.28 10.57 8.90
CA ASN A 50 -3.67 9.75 10.04
C ASN A 50 -3.92 8.28 9.63
N SER A 51 -4.10 7.39 10.61
CA SER A 51 -4.18 5.95 10.37
C SER A 51 -5.44 5.47 9.61
N SER A 52 -6.29 6.37 9.11
CA SER A 52 -7.49 6.03 8.34
C SER A 52 -7.24 5.85 6.82
N VAL A 53 -6.09 6.30 6.33
CA VAL A 53 -5.73 6.23 4.90
C VAL A 53 -4.69 5.15 4.66
N ILE A 54 -4.90 4.35 3.62
CA ILE A 54 -3.91 3.40 3.09
C ILE A 54 -3.59 3.71 1.64
N GLU A 55 -2.37 3.36 1.23
CA GLU A 55 -1.90 3.52 -0.14
C GLU A 55 -1.81 2.16 -0.82
N ILE A 56 -2.20 2.11 -2.09
CA ILE A 56 -2.22 0.87 -2.89
C ILE A 56 -1.47 1.14 -4.19
N ILE A 57 -0.55 0.24 -4.54
CA ILE A 57 0.14 0.22 -5.82
C ILE A 57 -0.26 -1.01 -6.64
N ALA A 58 -0.23 -0.88 -7.96
CA ALA A 58 -0.48 -1.96 -8.90
C ALA A 58 0.26 -1.66 -10.22
N PRO A 59 0.59 -2.69 -11.02
CA PRO A 59 1.22 -2.50 -12.34
C PRO A 59 0.27 -1.85 -13.37
N LYS A 60 -1.02 -1.72 -13.04
CA LYS A 60 -2.04 -1.08 -13.88
C LYS A 60 -2.69 0.09 -13.14
N CYS A 61 -3.18 1.05 -13.90
CA CYS A 61 -4.01 2.15 -13.37
C CYS A 61 -5.35 1.62 -12.87
N LEU A 62 -5.46 1.36 -11.56
CA LEU A 62 -6.65 0.76 -10.93
C LEU A 62 -7.94 1.53 -11.21
N ARG A 63 -7.91 2.87 -11.20
CA ARG A 63 -9.09 3.69 -11.52
C ARG A 63 -9.65 3.38 -12.91
N ARG A 64 -8.78 3.22 -13.91
CA ARG A 64 -9.18 2.89 -15.27
C ARG A 64 -9.65 1.45 -15.37
N THR A 65 -8.88 0.52 -14.83
CA THR A 65 -9.14 -0.93 -14.93
C THR A 65 -10.41 -1.34 -14.20
N LEU A 66 -10.66 -0.78 -13.02
CA LEU A 66 -11.82 -1.08 -12.17
C LEU A 66 -12.93 -0.01 -12.27
N LYS A 67 -12.78 0.98 -13.17
CA LYS A 67 -13.71 2.10 -13.39
C LYS A 67 -14.08 2.87 -12.11
N LEU A 68 -13.11 3.10 -11.24
CA LEU A 68 -13.30 3.71 -9.92
C LEU A 68 -13.37 5.23 -9.97
N LYS A 69 -14.26 5.78 -9.14
CA LYS A 69 -14.36 7.19 -8.79
C LYS A 69 -14.23 7.37 -7.27
N ASP A 70 -14.05 8.61 -6.83
CA ASP A 70 -14.03 8.91 -5.40
C ASP A 70 -15.35 8.50 -4.74
N GLY A 71 -15.27 7.99 -3.51
CA GLY A 71 -16.41 7.44 -2.78
C GLY A 71 -16.79 6.00 -3.15
N ASN A 72 -16.19 5.39 -4.18
CA ASN A 72 -16.41 3.97 -4.46
C ASN A 72 -15.81 3.08 -3.37
N ARG A 73 -16.56 2.04 -2.99
CA ARG A 73 -16.08 1.00 -2.08
C ARG A 73 -15.29 -0.03 -2.88
N VAL A 74 -14.12 -0.39 -2.37
CA VAL A 74 -13.23 -1.39 -2.98
C VAL A 74 -12.79 -2.36 -1.91
N LYS A 75 -12.96 -3.66 -2.15
CA LYS A 75 -12.43 -4.69 -1.26
C LYS A 75 -10.93 -4.87 -1.53
N VAL A 76 -10.13 -4.86 -0.48
CA VAL A 76 -8.68 -5.10 -0.54
C VAL A 76 -8.35 -6.24 0.40
N GLU A 77 -7.80 -7.31 -0.16
CA GLU A 77 -7.39 -8.50 0.58
C GLU A 77 -5.87 -8.48 0.69
N VAL A 78 -5.36 -8.40 1.92
CA VAL A 78 -3.92 -8.30 2.19
C VAL A 78 -3.40 -9.67 2.62
N PHE A 79 -2.33 -10.13 1.97
CA PHE A 79 -1.69 -11.40 2.27
C PHE A 79 -0.59 -11.19 3.31
N LEU A 80 -0.81 -11.72 4.51
CA LEU A 80 0.13 -11.66 5.62
C LEU A 80 0.87 -12.99 5.74
N LYS A 81 2.14 -12.92 6.14
CA LYS A 81 2.84 -14.11 6.63
C LYS A 81 2.23 -14.55 7.97
N PRO A 82 2.23 -15.85 8.28
CA PRO A 82 1.95 -16.33 9.62
C PRO A 82 2.85 -15.62 10.65
N LEU A 83 2.34 -15.44 11.87
CA LEU A 83 3.12 -14.94 13.01
C LEU A 83 4.14 -15.99 13.46
#